data_AF-A0A7V3VWJ6-F1
#
_entry.id   AF-A0A7V3VWJ6-F1
#
_cell.length_a   1.000
_cell.length_b   1.000
_cell.length_c   1.000
_cell.angle_alpha   90.00
_cell.angle_beta   90.00
_cell.angle_gamma   90.00
#
_symmetry.space_group_name_H-M   'P 1'
#
loop_
_entity.id
_entity.type
_entity.pdbx_description
1 polymer ?
#
loop_
_entity_poly.entity_id
_entity_poly.type
_entity_poly.pdbx_seq_one_letter_code
_entity_poly.pdbx_strand_id
1 'polypeptide(L)' 'MEIVGIGTEIVECLRVGRMIEEHGELFLLRVYTEREVRYCRSRQRTTEQFTALWPA' A
#
# COMPACT_ATOMS: atom_id res chain seq x y z
N MET A 1 14.47 -17.17 23.12
CA MET A 1 14.14 -16.41 21.91
C MET A 1 13.69 -15.04 22.37
N GLU A 2 14.41 -14.00 22.00
CA GLU A 2 14.23 -12.65 22.50
C GLU A 2 13.56 -11.79 21.42
N ILE A 3 12.62 -10.93 21.80
CA ILE A 3 11.99 -10.00 20.87
C ILE A 3 13.01 -8.90 20.56
N VAL A 4 13.46 -8.83 19.30
CA VAL A 4 14.43 -7.83 18.82
C VAL A 4 13.79 -6.49 18.44
N GLY A 5 12.47 -6.44 18.26
CA GLY A 5 11.72 -5.22 17.99
C GLY A 5 10.24 -5.49 17.76
N ILE A 6 9.41 -4.45 17.95
CA ILE A 6 7.99 -4.43 17.62
C ILE A 6 7.66 -3.15 16.86
N GLY A 7 6.71 -3.25 15.94
CA GLY A 7 6.19 -2.12 15.17
C GLY A 7 4.68 -2.18 15.08
N THR A 8 4.05 -1.02 15.02
CA THR A 8 2.63 -0.87 14.70
C THR A 8 2.48 0.36 13.82
N GLU A 9 1.50 0.32 12.92
CA GLU A 9 1.17 1.45 12.09
C GLU A 9 -0.33 1.53 11.82
N ILE A 10 -0.76 2.70 11.36
CA ILE A 10 -2.11 2.94 10.89
C ILE A 10 -2.05 3.90 9.69
N VAL A 11 -2.71 3.51 8.61
CA VAL A 11 -2.75 4.29 7.37
C VAL A 11 -4.20 4.50 6.93
N GLU A 12 -4.54 5.73 6.58
CA GLU A 12 -5.88 6.08 6.09
C GLU A 12 -6.06 5.67 4.62
N CYS A 13 -7.03 4.82 4.33
CA CYS A 13 -7.31 4.35 2.96
C CYS A 13 -7.62 5.50 1.99
N LEU A 14 -8.36 6.51 2.46
CA LEU A 14 -8.73 7.67 1.64
C LEU A 14 -7.49 8.46 1.21
N ARG A 15 -6.46 8.55 2.07
CA ARG A 15 -5.21 9.22 1.73
C ARG A 15 -4.48 8.48 0.61
N VAL A 16 -4.40 7.15 0.68
CA VAL A 16 -3.78 6.32 -0.37
C VAL A 16 -4.55 6.43 -1.68
N GLY A 17 -5.88 6.39 -1.63
CA GLY A 17 -6.75 6.59 -2.79
C GLY A 17 -6.46 7.92 -3.49
N ARG A 18 -6.45 9.04 -2.75
CA ARG A 18 -6.13 10.37 -3.29
C ARG A 18 -4.76 10.41 -3.95
N MET A 19 -3.73 9.83 -3.33
CA MET A 19 -2.38 9.80 -3.92
C MET A 19 -2.33 8.99 -5.23
N ILE A 20 -3.08 7.89 -5.32
CA ILE A 20 -3.20 7.10 -6.55
C ILE A 20 -3.94 7.91 -7.62
N GLU A 21 -5.02 8.62 -7.26
CA GLU A 21 -5.78 9.46 -8.19
C GLU A 21 -4.95 10.64 -8.71
N GLU A 22 -4.21 11.33 -7.84
CA GLU A 22 -3.42 12.53 -8.18
C GLU A 22 -2.14 12.21 -8.96
N HIS A 23 -1.51 11.06 -8.70
CA HIS A 23 -0.17 10.75 -9.21
C HIS A 23 -0.10 9.48 -10.07
N GLY A 24 -1.16 8.66 -10.09
CA GLY A 24 -1.29 7.49 -10.94
C GLY A 24 -0.14 6.48 -10.77
N GLU A 25 0.37 6.00 -11.90
CA GLU A 25 1.40 4.95 -11.92
C GLU A 25 2.74 5.40 -11.33
N LEU A 26 3.08 6.70 -11.39
CA LEU A 26 4.34 7.19 -10.83
C LEU A 26 4.40 6.97 -9.31
N PHE A 27 3.28 7.17 -8.63
CA PHE A 27 3.16 6.87 -7.20
C PHE A 27 3.25 5.37 -6.94
N LEU A 28 2.51 4.56 -7.73
CA LEU A 28 2.49 3.11 -7.54
C LEU A 28 3.88 2.48 -7.73
N LEU A 29 4.63 2.88 -8.74
CA LEU A 29 5.97 2.35 -9.04
C LEU A 29 7.05 2.78 -8.04
N ARG A 30 6.80 3.85 -7.28
CA ARG A 30 7.73 4.34 -6.24
C ARG A 30 7.50 3.66 -4.89
N VAL A 31 6.27 3.27 -4.61
CA VAL A 31 5.85 2.79 -3.29
C VAL A 31 5.72 1.26 -3.26
N TYR A 32 5.30 0.66 -4.37
CA TYR A 32 5.02 -0.77 -4.45
C TYR A 32 5.89 -1.43 -5.52
N THR A 33 6.22 -2.70 -5.27
CA THR A 33 6.79 -3.57 -6.31
C THR A 33 5.74 -3.91 -7.36
N GLU A 34 6.18 -4.28 -8.57
CA GLU A 34 5.26 -4.71 -9.62
C GLU A 34 4.37 -5.89 -9.20
N ARG A 35 4.89 -6.78 -8.35
CA ARG A 35 4.14 -7.94 -7.84
C ARG A 35 2.97 -7.50 -6.97
N GLU A 36 3.20 -6.53 -6.09
CA GLU A 36 2.18 -5.98 -5.19
C GLU A 36 1.13 -5.20 -5.98
N VAL A 37 1.54 -4.39 -6.97
CA VAL A 37 0.62 -3.69 -7.86
C VAL A 37 -0.33 -4.67 -8.57
N ARG A 38 0.20 -5.76 -9.12
CA ARG A 38 -0.63 -6.82 -9.73
C ARG A 38 -1.59 -7.46 -8.73
N TYR A 39 -1.10 -7.76 -7.53
CA TYR A 39 -1.89 -8.37 -6.45
C TYR A 39 -3.05 -7.47 -5.98
N CYS A 40 -2.81 -6.17 -5.82
CA CYS A 40 -3.83 -5.21 -5.39
C CYS A 40 -4.89 -5.01 -6.47
N ARG A 41 -4.45 -4.84 -7.74
CA ARG A 41 -5.35 -4.63 -8.89
C ARG A 41 -6.27 -5.82 -9.17
N SER A 42 -5.90 -7.04 -8.77
CA SER A 42 -6.72 -8.24 -8.99
C SER A 42 -7.86 -8.42 -7.97
N ARG A 43 -8.07 -7.48 -7.04
CA ARG A 43 -9.05 -7.57 -5.96
C ARG A 43 -10.11 -6.48 -6.07
N GLN A 44 -11.28 -6.73 -5.50
CA GLN A 44 -12.41 -5.79 -5.56
C GLN A 44 -12.16 -4.51 -4.74
N ARG A 45 -11.36 -4.59 -3.66
CA ARG A 45 -11.04 -3.47 -2.76
C ARG A 45 -9.62 -2.97 -2.95
N THR A 46 -9.31 -2.58 -4.19
CA THR A 46 -7.94 -2.27 -4.63
C THR A 46 -7.25 -1.23 -3.73
N THR A 47 -7.93 -0.15 -3.36
CA THR A 47 -7.36 0.92 -2.53
C THR A 47 -7.02 0.44 -1.12
N GLU A 48 -7.91 -0.34 -0.49
CA GLU A 48 -7.65 -0.91 0.83
C GLU A 48 -6.54 -1.96 0.78
N GLN A 49 -6.39 -2.70 -0.33
CA GLN A 49 -5.26 -3.61 -0.51
C GLN A 49 -3.93 -2.87 -0.65
N PHE A 50 -3.91 -1.76 -1.39
CA PHE A 50 -2.73 -0.88 -1.43
C PHE A 50 -2.42 -0.31 -0.05
N THR A 51 -3.44 0.08 0.70
CA THR A 51 -3.25 0.64 2.06
C THR A 51 -2.73 -0.40 3.04
N ALA A 52 -3.21 -1.65 2.96
CA ALA A 52 -2.75 -2.75 3.82
C ALA A 52 -1.31 -3.21 3.51
N LEU A 53 -0.83 -2.93 2.30
CA LEU A 53 0.56 -3.19 1.87
C LEU A 53 1.36 -1.90 1.81
N TRP A 54 0.87 -0.80 2.41
CA TRP A 54 1.64 0.42 2.50
C TRP A 54 3.00 0.08 3.13
N PRO A 55 4.12 0.63 2.65
CA PRO A 55 5.41 0.29 3.21
C PRO A 55 5.43 0.64 4.70
N ALA A 56 5.35 -0.41 5.53
CA ALA A 56 5.68 -0.40 6.95
C ALA A 56 7.20 -0.31 7.15
#